data_AF-A0A816EE27-F1
#
_entry.id   AF-A0A816EE27-F1
#
_cell.length_a   1.000
_cell.length_b   1.000
_cell.length_c   1.000
_cell.angle_alpha   90.00
_cell.angle_beta   90.00
_cell.angle_gamma   90.00
#
_symmetry.space_group_name_H-M   'P 1'
#
loop_
_entity.id
_entity.type
_entity.pdbx_description
1 polymer ?
#
loop_
_entity_poly.entity_id
_entity_poly.type
_entity_poly.pdbx_seq_one_letter_code
_entity_poly.pdbx_strand_id
1 'polypeptide(L)'
;MPAAEGTPTALYCIITGCGRPANVLCYCCKENLCRNHYNEHDYLNSKLTILADEIDSFDRQLLGVDLKKYIQNSNDRIHQWRVESYKAIDQYCDQKYREIEQSLMKVINQKRENIEQVRKTMLDITQKHKMTLEVIESLTNNI
;
A
#
# COMPACT_ATOMS: atom_id res chain seq x y z
N MET A 1 -63.21 -42.83 -53.12
CA MET A 1 -62.22 -43.74 -52.51
C MET A 1 -61.39 -44.36 -53.63
N PRO A 2 -60.07 -44.54 -53.53
CA PRO A 2 -59.18 -44.35 -52.37
C PRO A 2 -58.06 -43.31 -52.61
N ALA A 3 -57.41 -42.95 -51.51
CA ALA A 3 -56.29 -42.03 -51.40
C ALA A 3 -54.99 -42.66 -51.90
N ALA A 4 -54.17 -41.90 -52.62
CA ALA A 4 -52.75 -42.21 -52.77
C ALA A 4 -52.02 -41.59 -51.56
N GLU A 5 -51.72 -42.45 -50.59
CA GLU A 5 -50.88 -42.17 -49.44
C GLU A 5 -49.52 -41.65 -49.93
N GLY A 6 -49.20 -40.40 -49.58
CA GLY A 6 -47.85 -39.87 -49.72
C GLY A 6 -46.92 -40.69 -48.84
N THR A 7 -45.96 -41.36 -49.46
CA THR A 7 -44.87 -42.04 -48.77
C THR A 7 -44.13 -41.06 -47.87
N PRO A 8 -43.94 -41.33 -46.57
CA PRO A 8 -43.13 -40.48 -45.71
C PRO A 8 -41.69 -40.51 -46.23
N THR A 9 -41.19 -39.38 -46.72
CA THR A 9 -39.78 -39.22 -47.05
C THR A 9 -39.00 -39.42 -45.77
N ALA A 10 -38.31 -40.55 -45.64
CA ALA A 10 -37.51 -40.85 -44.46
C ALA A 10 -36.43 -39.76 -44.31
N LEU A 11 -36.56 -38.93 -43.28
CA LEU A 11 -35.54 -37.94 -42.93
C LEU A 11 -34.33 -38.68 -42.40
N TYR A 12 -33.14 -38.38 -42.94
CA TYR A 12 -31.87 -38.94 -42.49
C TYR A 12 -31.12 -37.94 -41.62
N CYS A 13 -30.24 -38.46 -40.77
CA CYS A 13 -29.34 -37.65 -39.96
C CYS A 13 -28.47 -36.74 -40.85
N ILE A 14 -28.36 -35.46 -40.50
CA ILE A 14 -27.60 -34.47 -41.29
C ILE A 14 -26.08 -34.73 -41.30
N ILE A 15 -25.56 -35.42 -40.29
CA ILE A 15 -24.14 -35.72 -40.15
C ILE A 15 -23.65 -36.57 -41.33
N THR A 16 -22.71 -36.03 -42.10
CA THR A 16 -22.11 -36.68 -43.27
C THR A 16 -21.59 -38.08 -42.92
N GLY A 17 -22.02 -39.09 -43.68
CA GLY A 17 -21.67 -40.50 -43.45
C GLY A 17 -22.58 -41.23 -42.46
N CYS A 18 -23.53 -40.56 -41.82
CA CYS A 18 -24.53 -41.21 -40.97
C CYS A 18 -25.73 -41.71 -41.78
N GLY A 19 -25.78 -43.01 -42.10
CA GLY A 19 -26.91 -43.62 -42.81
C GLY A 19 -28.16 -43.87 -41.95
N ARG A 20 -28.23 -43.37 -40.71
CA ARG A 20 -29.32 -43.63 -39.77
C ARG A 20 -30.48 -42.65 -40.00
N PRO A 21 -31.75 -43.08 -39.81
CA PRO A 21 -32.88 -42.17 -39.85
C PRO A 21 -32.74 -41.11 -38.75
N ALA A 22 -33.11 -39.88 -39.09
CA ALA A 22 -33.25 -38.82 -38.11
C ALA A 22 -34.48 -39.09 -37.25
N ASN A 23 -34.28 -39.05 -35.94
CA ASN A 23 -35.33 -39.30 -34.95
C ASN A 23 -35.59 -38.07 -34.08
N VAL A 24 -34.74 -37.04 -34.19
CA VAL A 24 -34.80 -35.83 -33.36
C VAL A 24 -34.45 -34.61 -34.20
N LEU A 25 -35.28 -33.58 -34.12
CA LEU A 25 -34.95 -32.23 -34.61
C LEU A 25 -34.36 -31.44 -33.46
N CYS A 26 -33.14 -30.94 -33.62
CA CYS A 26 -32.55 -30.03 -32.64
C CYS A 26 -33.15 -28.63 -32.81
N TYR A 27 -33.80 -28.10 -31.76
CA TYR A 27 -34.42 -26.77 -31.82
C TYR A 27 -33.41 -25.62 -31.86
N CYS A 28 -32.17 -25.85 -31.39
CA CYS A 28 -31.13 -24.82 -31.35
C CYS A 28 -30.55 -24.56 -32.74
N CYS A 29 -30.17 -25.61 -33.48
CA CYS A 29 -29.57 -25.49 -34.83
C CYS A 29 -30.55 -25.75 -35.97
N LYS A 30 -31.78 -26.20 -35.67
CA LYS A 30 -32.82 -26.60 -36.66
C LYS A 30 -32.40 -27.78 -37.56
N GLU A 31 -31.51 -28.63 -37.06
CA GLU A 31 -30.99 -29.78 -37.81
C GLU A 31 -31.60 -31.12 -37.35
N ASN A 32 -31.79 -32.02 -38.31
CA ASN A 32 -32.33 -33.36 -38.08
C ASN A 32 -31.19 -34.34 -37.76
N LEU A 33 -31.23 -34.95 -36.58
CA LEU A 33 -30.17 -35.83 -36.07
C LEU A 33 -30.74 -37.22 -35.71
N CYS A 34 -29.92 -38.26 -35.89
CA CYS A 34 -30.20 -39.54 -35.25
C CYS A 34 -30.00 -39.42 -33.73
N ARG A 35 -30.56 -40.37 -32.96
CA ARG A 35 -30.52 -40.31 -31.49
C ARG A 35 -29.10 -40.18 -30.91
N ASN A 36 -28.11 -40.85 -31.52
CA ASN A 36 -26.73 -40.82 -31.02
C ASN A 36 -26.08 -39.44 -31.23
N HIS A 37 -26.14 -38.92 -32.47
CA HIS A 37 -25.58 -37.60 -32.75
C HIS A 37 -26.34 -36.48 -32.04
N TYR A 38 -27.64 -36.65 -31.78
CA TYR A 38 -28.37 -35.73 -30.92
C TYR A 38 -27.82 -35.73 -29.48
N ASN A 39 -27.56 -36.89 -28.89
CA ASN A 39 -27.01 -36.97 -27.53
C ASN A 39 -25.61 -36.34 -27.43
N GLU A 40 -24.75 -36.57 -28.43
CA GLU A 40 -23.42 -35.94 -28.49
C GLU A 40 -23.53 -34.42 -28.66
N HIS A 41 -24.40 -33.98 -29.56
CA HIS A 41 -24.68 -32.57 -29.81
C HIS A 41 -25.23 -31.87 -28.55
N ASP A 42 -26.19 -32.49 -27.86
CA ASP A 42 -26.78 -31.97 -26.61
C ASP A 42 -25.74 -31.90 -25.49
N TYR A 43 -24.90 -32.93 -25.37
CA TYR A 43 -23.77 -32.91 -24.43
C TYR A 43 -22.79 -31.77 -24.71
N LEU A 44 -22.41 -31.56 -25.96
CA LEU A 44 -21.53 -30.45 -26.33
C LEU A 44 -22.19 -29.08 -26.07
N ASN A 45 -23.47 -28.92 -26.38
CA ASN A 45 -24.21 -27.70 -26.08
C ASN A 45 -24.30 -27.42 -24.58
N SER A 46 -24.50 -28.44 -23.75
CA SER A 46 -24.50 -28.28 -22.29
C SER A 46 -23.16 -27.76 -21.79
N LYS A 47 -22.04 -28.25 -22.34
CA LYS A 47 -20.70 -27.74 -22.02
C LYS A 47 -20.48 -26.31 -22.49
N LEU A 48 -20.91 -25.99 -23.71
CA LEU A 48 -20.80 -24.63 -24.25
C LEU A 48 -21.60 -23.62 -23.42
N THR A 49 -22.76 -24.02 -22.93
CA THR A 49 -23.59 -23.17 -22.05
C THR A 49 -22.87 -22.87 -20.74
N ILE A 50 -22.28 -23.89 -20.10
CA ILE A 50 -21.48 -23.70 -18.87
C ILE A 50 -20.31 -22.74 -19.11
N LEU A 51 -19.59 -22.91 -20.22
CA LEU A 51 -18.46 -22.03 -20.56
C LEU A 51 -18.92 -20.59 -20.84
N ALA A 52 -20.07 -20.40 -21.49
CA ALA A 52 -20.65 -19.08 -21.69
C ALA A 52 -21.02 -18.42 -20.36
N ASP A 53 -21.64 -19.17 -19.44
CA ASP A 53 -21.98 -18.68 -18.11
C ASP A 53 -20.72 -18.30 -17.30
N GLU A 54 -19.63 -19.07 -17.43
CA GLU A 54 -18.33 -18.78 -16.83
C GLU A 54 -17.71 -17.51 -17.40
N ILE A 55 -17.70 -17.34 -18.73
CA ILE A 55 -17.21 -16.12 -19.40
C ILE A 55 -18.01 -14.90 -18.90
N ASP A 56 -19.33 -14.98 -18.91
CA ASP A 56 -20.19 -13.90 -18.43
C ASP A 56 -19.95 -13.58 -16.95
N SER A 57 -19.64 -14.60 -16.14
CA SER A 57 -19.25 -14.43 -14.74
C SER A 57 -17.94 -13.67 -14.60
N PHE A 58 -16.92 -14.01 -15.40
CA PHE A 58 -15.65 -13.29 -15.41
C PHE A 58 -15.82 -11.85 -15.91
N ASP A 59 -16.62 -11.61 -16.94
CA ASP A 59 -16.91 -10.27 -17.43
C ASP A 59 -17.60 -9.41 -16.38
N ARG A 60 -18.59 -9.95 -15.66
CA ARG A 60 -19.22 -9.25 -14.52
C ARG A 60 -18.23 -8.93 -13.42
N GLN A 61 -17.31 -9.85 -13.11
CA GLN A 61 -16.28 -9.60 -12.11
C GLN A 61 -15.33 -8.48 -12.56
N LEU A 62 -14.89 -8.50 -13.82
CA LEU A 62 -14.02 -7.46 -14.39
C LEU A 62 -14.70 -6.08 -14.39
N LEU A 63 -15.98 -6.01 -14.78
CA LEU A 63 -16.77 -4.77 -14.73
C LEU A 63 -16.98 -4.27 -13.29
N GLY A 64 -17.02 -5.19 -12.31
CA GLY A 64 -17.12 -4.85 -10.90
C GLY A 64 -15.83 -4.25 -10.30
N VAL A 65 -14.68 -4.40 -10.97
CA VAL A 65 -13.42 -3.82 -10.51
C VAL A 65 -13.33 -2.36 -10.93
N ASP A 66 -13.57 -1.45 -9.97
CA ASP A 66 -13.28 -0.03 -10.14
C ASP A 66 -11.79 0.25 -9.97
N LEU A 67 -11.02 -0.02 -11.03
CA LEU A 67 -9.58 0.22 -11.08
C LEU A 67 -9.22 1.68 -10.75
N LYS A 68 -10.05 2.63 -11.21
CA LYS A 68 -9.80 4.06 -10.97
C LYS A 68 -9.88 4.37 -9.49
N LYS A 69 -10.90 3.87 -8.79
CA LYS A 69 -11.03 4.03 -7.34
C LYS A 69 -9.91 3.33 -6.58
N TYR A 70 -9.48 2.15 -7.01
CA TYR A 70 -8.36 1.45 -6.38
C TYR A 70 -7.05 2.24 -6.50
N ILE A 71 -6.76 2.75 -7.70
CA ILE A 71 -5.58 3.59 -7.97
C ILE A 71 -5.66 4.88 -7.16
N GLN A 72 -6.82 5.55 -7.15
CA GLN A 72 -7.02 6.78 -6.38
C GLN A 72 -6.77 6.55 -4.89
N ASN A 73 -7.40 5.54 -4.29
CA ASN A 73 -7.22 5.19 -2.89
C ASN A 73 -5.75 4.88 -2.56
N SER A 74 -5.05 4.19 -3.46
CA SER A 74 -3.63 3.86 -3.27
C SER A 74 -2.77 5.12 -3.30
N ASN A 75 -3.03 6.03 -4.26
CA ASN A 75 -2.33 7.31 -4.36
C ASN A 75 -2.58 8.21 -3.15
N ASP A 76 -3.82 8.26 -2.66
CA ASP A 76 -4.18 9.05 -1.47
C ASP A 76 -3.42 8.55 -0.23
N ARG A 77 -3.31 7.23 -0.05
CA ARG A 77 -2.53 6.64 1.04
C ARG A 77 -1.05 6.94 0.94
N ILE A 78 -0.47 6.85 -0.27
CA ILE A 78 0.93 7.22 -0.51
C ILE A 78 1.16 8.70 -0.18
N HIS A 79 0.26 9.58 -0.60
CA HIS A 79 0.37 11.01 -0.28
C HIS A 79 0.29 11.26 1.23
N GLN A 80 -0.65 10.60 1.91
CA GLN A 80 -0.79 10.72 3.36
C GLN A 80 0.50 10.28 4.07
N TRP A 81 1.03 9.10 3.74
CA TRP A 81 2.29 8.61 4.30
C TRP A 81 3.45 9.56 4.06
N ARG A 82 3.54 10.15 2.87
CA ARG A 82 4.56 11.15 2.54
C ARG A 82 4.48 12.35 3.48
N VAL A 83 3.29 12.92 3.65
CA VAL A 83 3.06 14.10 4.51
C VAL A 83 3.36 13.78 5.97
N GLU A 84 2.89 12.65 6.48
CA GLU A 84 3.12 12.21 7.85
C GLU A 84 4.61 11.97 8.12
N SER A 85 5.32 11.38 7.16
CA SER A 85 6.76 11.12 7.28
C SER A 85 7.57 12.41 7.34
N TYR A 86 7.30 13.38 6.47
CA TYR A 86 7.98 14.68 6.53
C TYR A 86 7.71 15.38 7.86
N LYS A 87 6.46 15.40 8.32
CA LYS A 87 6.11 15.99 9.61
C LYS A 87 6.87 15.33 10.77
N ALA A 88 7.01 14.01 10.77
CA ALA A 88 7.76 13.29 11.80
C ALA A 88 9.26 13.63 11.77
N ILE A 89 9.84 13.75 10.57
CA ILE A 89 11.24 14.17 10.38
C ILE A 89 11.44 15.59 10.91
N ASP A 90 10.57 16.53 10.55
CA ASP A 90 10.67 17.92 10.98
C ASP A 90 10.57 18.04 12.51
N GLN A 91 9.61 17.34 13.13
CA GLN A 91 9.45 17.30 14.58
C GLN A 91 10.70 16.75 15.29
N TYR A 92 11.31 15.70 14.73
CA TYR A 92 12.53 15.12 15.27
C TYR A 92 13.72 16.09 15.13
N CYS A 93 13.90 16.72 13.97
CA CYS A 93 14.94 17.72 13.73
C CYS A 93 14.82 18.88 14.71
N ASP A 94 13.62 19.44 14.87
CA ASP A 94 13.32 20.52 15.81
C ASP A 94 13.65 20.13 17.26
N GLN A 95 13.31 18.90 17.64
CA GLN A 95 13.68 18.38 18.95
C GLN A 95 15.20 18.33 19.11
N LYS A 96 15.93 17.83 18.12
CA LYS A 96 17.40 17.74 18.18
C LYS A 96 18.07 19.11 18.22
N TYR A 97 17.55 20.11 17.52
CA TYR A 97 18.05 21.48 17.64
C TYR A 97 17.91 22.02 19.06
N ARG A 98 16.74 21.82 19.69
CA ARG A 98 16.52 22.23 21.09
C ARG A 98 17.43 21.49 22.07
N GLU A 99 17.61 20.19 21.89
CA GLU A 99 18.52 19.39 22.74
C GLU A 99 19.97 19.89 22.64
N ILE A 100 20.44 20.22 21.43
CA ILE A 100 21.77 20.76 21.20
C ILE A 100 21.91 22.14 21.88
N GLU A 101 20.95 23.03 21.67
CA GLU A 101 20.95 24.37 22.27
C GLU A 101 21.00 24.30 23.81
N GLN A 102 20.15 23.46 24.41
CA GLN A 102 20.14 23.25 25.86
C GLN A 102 21.47 22.68 26.38
N SER A 103 22.06 21.73 25.66
CA SER A 103 23.37 21.17 26.01
C SER A 103 24.46 22.23 25.99
N LEU A 104 24.51 23.05 24.94
CA LEU A 104 25.47 24.14 24.81
C LEU A 104 25.27 25.21 25.89
N MET A 105 24.03 25.59 26.19
CA MET A 105 23.73 26.53 27.28
C MET A 105 24.22 26.02 28.64
N LYS A 106 24.06 24.73 28.94
CA LYS A 106 24.62 24.12 30.16
C LYS A 106 26.14 24.26 30.22
N VAL A 107 26.84 23.96 29.13
CA VAL A 107 28.30 24.10 29.06
C VAL A 107 28.72 25.56 29.26
N ILE A 108 28.04 26.51 28.60
CA ILE A 108 28.34 27.94 28.74
C ILE A 108 28.13 28.42 30.17
N ASN A 109 27.02 28.03 30.80
CA ASN A 109 26.72 28.41 32.19
C ASN A 109 27.76 27.85 33.15
N GLN A 110 28.15 26.58 33.00
CA GLN A 110 29.21 25.99 33.81
C GLN A 110 30.53 26.74 33.65
N LYS A 111 30.88 27.14 32.42
CA LYS A 111 32.11 27.93 32.18
C LYS A 111 32.02 29.32 32.82
N ARG A 112 30.86 29.97 32.79
CA ARG A 112 30.64 31.26 33.49
C ARG A 112 30.81 31.12 35.00
N GLU A 113 30.21 30.10 35.60
CA GLU A 113 30.37 29.83 37.04
C GLU A 113 31.83 29.61 37.42
N ASN A 114 32.56 28.83 36.62
CA ASN A 114 33.99 28.60 36.84
C ASN A 114 34.80 29.90 36.76
N ILE A 115 34.49 30.78 35.80
CA ILE A 115 35.16 32.09 35.67
C ILE A 115 34.89 32.95 36.90
N GLU A 116 33.63 33.03 37.37
CA GLU A 116 33.29 33.80 38.57
C GLU A 116 33.98 33.26 39.83
N GLN A 117 34.08 31.92 39.95
CA GLN A 117 34.82 31.31 41.06
C GLN A 117 36.32 31.67 41.02
N VAL A 118 36.93 31.66 39.84
CA VAL A 118 38.34 32.06 39.67
C VAL A 118 38.52 33.54 39.98
N ARG A 119 37.62 34.43 39.52
CA ARG A 119 37.64 35.86 39.82
C ARG A 119 37.57 36.12 41.32
N LYS A 120 36.65 35.46 42.03
CA LYS A 120 36.53 35.56 43.49
C LYS A 120 37.82 35.12 44.19
N THR A 121 38.39 34.00 43.77
CA THR A 121 39.66 33.50 44.31
C THR A 121 40.80 34.50 44.08
N MET A 122 40.86 35.11 42.90
CA MET A 122 41.86 36.14 42.58
C MET A 122 41.74 37.35 43.52
N LEU A 123 40.53 37.86 43.71
CA LEU A 123 40.26 39.01 44.61
C LEU A 123 40.68 38.70 46.05
N ASP A 124 40.34 37.53 46.57
CA ASP A 124 40.74 37.09 47.91
C ASP A 124 42.26 37.05 48.07
N ILE A 125 42.98 36.54 47.07
CA ILE A 125 44.45 36.48 47.07
C ILE A 125 45.04 37.90 47.01
N THR A 126 44.55 38.76 46.13
CA THR A 126 45.01 40.16 46.02
C THR A 126 44.80 40.92 47.33
N GLN A 127 43.65 40.73 47.98
CA GLN A 127 43.36 41.35 49.28
C GLN A 127 44.31 40.86 50.37
N LYS A 128 44.52 39.53 50.47
CA LYS A 128 45.48 38.95 51.43
C LYS A 128 46.89 39.47 51.18
N HIS A 129 47.31 39.54 49.92
CA HIS A 129 48.64 40.06 49.57
C HIS A 129 48.82 41.52 50.01
N LYS A 130 47.80 42.36 49.79
CA LYS A 130 47.80 43.76 50.24
C LYS A 130 47.94 43.85 51.77
N MET A 131 47.16 43.08 52.52
CA MET A 131 47.25 43.05 53.99
C MET A 131 48.64 42.60 54.47
N THR A 132 49.23 41.59 53.83
CA THR A 132 50.59 41.13 54.16
C THR A 132 51.62 42.23 53.94
N LEU A 133 51.52 42.98 52.83
CA LEU A 133 52.41 44.12 52.56
C LEU A 133 52.26 45.22 53.62
N GLU A 134 51.02 45.58 54.00
CA GLU A 134 50.75 46.57 55.06
C GLU A 134 51.35 46.14 56.40
N VAL A 135 51.27 44.85 56.76
CA VAL A 135 51.90 44.31 57.98
C VAL A 135 53.42 44.44 57.91
N ILE A 136 54.04 44.05 56.78
CA ILE A 136 55.50 44.16 56.58
C ILE A 136 55.97 45.61 56.69
N GLU A 137 55.27 46.56 56.06
CA GLU A 137 55.59 47.98 56.16
C GLU A 137 55.50 48.48 57.61
N SER A 138 54.45 48.08 58.35
CA SER A 138 54.31 48.46 59.76
C SER A 138 55.46 47.92 60.63
N LEU A 139 55.94 46.70 60.37
CA LEU A 139 57.04 46.12 61.13
C LEU A 139 58.37 46.78 60.76
N THR A 140 58.57 47.11 59.49
CA THR A 140 59.80 47.77 59.00
C THR A 140 59.92 49.21 59.50
N ASN A 141 58.81 49.95 59.62
CA ASN A 141 58.80 51.36 60.06
C ASN A 141 58.90 51.53 61.59
N ASN A 142 58.72 50.45 62.37
CA ASN A 142 58.82 50.47 63.84
C ASN A 142 60.18 49.97 64.37
N ILE A 143 61.15 49.76 63.48
CA ILE A 143 62.56 49.45 63.78
C ILE A 143 63.39 50.71 63.55
#